data_AF-A0A3P6ERY7-F1
#
_entry.id   AF-A0A3P6ERY7-F1
#
_cell.length_a   1.000
_cell.length_b   1.000
_cell.length_c   1.000
_cell.angle_alpha   90.00
_cell.angle_beta   90.00
_cell.angle_gamma   90.00
#
_symmetry.space_group_name_H-M   'P 1'
#
loop_
_entity.id
_entity.type
_entity.pdbx_description
1 polymer ?
#
loop_
_entity_poly.entity_id
_entity_poly.type
_entity_poly.pdbx_seq_one_letter_code
_entity_poly.pdbx_strand_id
1 'polypeptide(L)' 'MDNNNLTPSFPKGEPAMDTCDWRAQLPSDSREKIIGKIMETIRKQLPYSGPEEIKELRRIASKFEERIFGCATN' A
#
# COMPACT_ATOMS: atom_id res chain seq x y z
N MET A 1 -10.92 12.93 -47.84
CA MET A 1 -11.42 12.10 -46.71
C MET A 1 -10.85 10.74 -46.99
N ASP A 2 -9.63 10.53 -46.52
CA ASP A 2 -8.79 9.40 -46.89
C ASP A 2 -8.47 8.72 -45.58
N ASN A 3 -9.35 7.77 -45.28
CA ASN A 3 -9.42 7.03 -44.05
C ASN A 3 -8.70 5.69 -44.25
N ASN A 4 -7.83 5.37 -43.28
CA ASN A 4 -7.35 4.03 -42.93
C ASN A 4 -6.24 3.49 -43.88
N ASN A 5 -5.09 2.93 -43.47
CA ASN A 5 -4.76 2.07 -42.34
C ASN A 5 -3.25 2.21 -42.02
N LEU A 6 -2.86 3.06 -41.07
CA LEU A 6 -1.59 2.86 -40.38
C LEU A 6 -1.91 1.98 -39.19
N THR A 7 -1.69 0.68 -39.34
CA THR A 7 -1.54 -0.22 -38.19
C THR A 7 -0.09 -0.13 -37.74
N PRO A 8 0.28 0.71 -36.76
CA PRO A 8 1.42 0.33 -35.94
C PRO A 8 0.98 -0.95 -35.25
N SER A 9 1.67 -2.04 -35.55
CA SER A 9 1.60 -3.27 -34.79
C SER A 9 1.79 -2.90 -33.32
N PHE A 10 0.67 -2.75 -32.60
CA PHE A 10 0.70 -2.67 -31.16
C PHE A 10 1.51 -3.88 -30.72
N PRO A 11 2.55 -3.72 -29.89
CA PRO A 11 3.13 -4.89 -29.27
C PRO A 11 1.98 -5.51 -28.49
N LYS A 12 1.53 -6.67 -28.97
CA LYS A 12 0.80 -7.65 -28.19
C LYS A 12 1.79 -8.25 -27.18
N GLY A 13 2.36 -7.37 -26.37
CA GLY A 13 2.71 -7.67 -25.01
C GLY A 13 1.46 -7.31 -24.25
N GLU A 14 0.58 -8.29 -24.10
CA GLU A 14 -0.10 -8.40 -22.81
C GLU A 14 0.99 -8.08 -21.78
N PRO A 15 0.86 -7.06 -20.91
CA PRO A 15 1.61 -7.17 -19.71
C PRO A 15 1.11 -8.50 -19.17
N ALA A 16 1.97 -9.52 -19.20
CA ALA A 16 2.08 -10.36 -18.03
C ALA A 16 2.16 -9.31 -16.92
N MET A 17 0.99 -8.92 -16.38
CA MET A 17 0.89 -8.16 -15.16
C MET A 17 1.50 -9.16 -14.24
N ASP A 18 2.83 -9.05 -14.13
CA ASP A 18 3.61 -9.82 -13.23
C ASP A 18 2.79 -9.74 -11.97
N THR A 19 2.42 -10.92 -11.49
CA THR A 19 2.30 -11.23 -10.09
C THR A 19 3.58 -10.77 -9.37
N CYS A 20 3.92 -9.49 -9.51
CA CYS A 20 5.03 -8.81 -8.90
C CYS A 20 4.51 -8.65 -7.50
N ASP A 21 4.92 -9.59 -6.65
CA ASP A 21 4.59 -9.63 -5.24
C ASP A 21 4.59 -8.19 -4.74
N TRP A 22 3.43 -7.65 -4.39
CA TRP A 22 3.29 -6.24 -4.00
C TRP A 22 4.18 -5.94 -2.79
N ARG A 23 4.57 -6.99 -2.04
CA ARG A 23 5.60 -6.97 -1.01
C ARG A 23 6.98 -6.60 -1.55
N ALA A 24 7.36 -7.10 -2.72
CA ALA A 24 8.60 -6.75 -3.41
C ALA A 24 8.60 -5.30 -3.94
N GLN A 25 7.41 -4.75 -4.18
CA GLN A 25 7.22 -3.35 -4.57
C GLN A 25 7.12 -2.38 -3.38
N LEU A 26 7.06 -2.89 -2.15
CA LEU A 26 6.82 -2.08 -0.95
C LEU A 26 8.11 -1.92 -0.11
N PRO A 27 8.92 -0.87 -0.34
CA PRO A 27 10.13 -0.62 0.43
C PRO A 27 9.81 -0.27 1.90
N SER A 28 10.77 -0.48 2.79
CA SER A 28 10.63 -0.23 4.24
C SER A 28 10.15 1.19 4.58
N ASP A 29 10.58 2.20 3.82
CA ASP A 29 10.12 3.59 3.97
C ASP A 29 8.60 3.75 3.71
N SER A 30 8.09 3.02 2.72
CA SER A 30 6.65 3.02 2.42
C SER A 30 5.85 2.31 3.51
N ARG A 31 6.39 1.23 4.09
CA ARG A 31 5.78 0.55 5.24
C ARG A 31 5.70 1.47 6.46
N GLU A 32 6.75 2.25 6.72
CA GLU A 32 6.74 3.22 7.82
C GLU A 32 5.69 4.33 7.61
N LYS A 33 5.53 4.82 6.38
CA LYS A 33 4.46 5.75 6.01
C LYS A 33 3.07 5.16 6.25
N ILE A 34 2.88 3.86 5.98
CA ILE A 34 1.61 3.16 6.24
C ILE A 34 1.33 3.10 7.75
N ILE A 35 2.32 2.76 8.57
CA ILE A 35 2.21 2.80 10.04
C ILE A 35 1.81 4.21 10.51
N GLY A 36 2.42 5.26 9.95
CA GLY A 36 2.07 6.65 10.23
C GLY A 36 0.62 6.99 9.91
N LYS A 37 0.11 6.56 8.75
CA LYS A 37 -1.30 6.73 8.34
C LYS A 37 -2.26 5.96 9.25
N ILE A 38 -1.92 4.73 9.62
CA ILE A 38 -2.72 3.92 10.56
C ILE A 38 -2.78 4.64 11.91
N MET A 39 -1.64 5.12 12.43
CA MET A 39 -1.59 5.90 13.67
C MET A 39 -2.41 7.19 13.61
N GLU A 40 -2.39 7.93 12.51
CA GLU A 40 -3.20 9.14 12.35
C GLU A 40 -4.69 8.81 12.34
N THR A 41 -5.08 7.73 11.66
CA THR A 41 -6.46 7.27 11.60
C THR A 41 -6.98 6.88 12.97
N ILE A 42 -6.20 6.10 13.73
CA ILE A 42 -6.59 5.70 15.08
C ILE A 42 -6.67 6.93 15.99
N ARG A 43 -5.72 7.88 15.91
CA ARG A 43 -5.77 9.16 16.65
C ARG A 43 -6.99 10.02 16.33
N LYS A 44 -7.49 9.98 15.09
CA LYS A 44 -8.73 10.69 14.71
C LYS A 44 -9.98 10.04 15.29
N GLN A 45 -9.95 8.73 15.56
CA GLN A 45 -11.09 8.01 16.12
C GLN A 45 -11.13 8.05 17.65
N LEU A 46 -9.98 8.21 18.31
CA LEU A 46 -9.91 8.36 19.77
C LEU A 46 -9.88 9.84 20.17
N PRO A 47 -10.81 10.31 21.03
CA PRO A 47 -10.72 11.63 21.62
C PRO A 47 -9.52 11.69 22.57
N TYR A 48 -8.42 12.29 22.09
CA TYR A 48 -7.17 12.66 22.78
C TYR A 48 -6.85 11.89 24.07
N SER A 49 -5.95 10.93 23.98
CA SER A 49 -5.29 10.34 25.15
C SER A 49 -3.83 10.74 25.23
N GLY A 50 -3.34 10.78 26.47
CA GLY A 50 -2.02 11.24 26.84
C GLY A 50 -0.84 10.46 26.23
N PRO A 51 0.40 10.80 26.65
CA PRO A 51 1.64 10.32 26.02
C PRO A 51 1.81 8.79 26.03
N GLU A 52 1.22 8.08 26.99
CA GLU A 52 1.28 6.62 27.06
C GLU A 52 0.45 5.95 25.96
N GLU A 53 -0.63 6.58 25.51
CA GLU A 53 -1.45 6.03 24.43
C GLU A 53 -0.73 6.13 23.09
N ILE A 54 0.09 7.16 22.84
CA ILE A 54 0.88 7.27 21.60
C ILE A 54 1.79 6.06 21.40
N LYS A 55 2.35 5.53 22.50
CA LYS A 55 3.19 4.32 22.47
C LYS A 55 2.37 3.08 22.15
N GLU A 56 1.19 2.92 22.77
CA GLU A 56 0.28 1.81 22.47
C GLU A 56 -0.29 1.89 21.05
N LEU A 57 -0.59 3.09 20.55
CA LEU A 57 -1.04 3.34 19.18
C LEU A 57 0.01 2.92 18.16
N ARG A 58 1.28 3.25 18.41
CA ARG A 58 2.37 2.79 17.56
C ARG A 58 2.46 1.27 17.57
N ARG A 59 2.35 0.64 18.75
CA ARG A 59 2.37 -0.82 18.89
C ARG A 59 1.23 -1.48 18.12
N ILE A 60 0.01 -0.92 18.19
CA ILE A 60 -1.17 -1.41 17.47
C ILE A 60 -1.00 -1.20 15.96
N ALA A 61 -0.53 -0.02 15.54
CA ALA A 61 -0.33 0.30 14.13
C ALA A 61 0.72 -0.61 13.48
N SER A 62 1.85 -0.86 14.15
CA SER A 62 2.87 -1.79 13.69
C SER A 62 2.35 -3.23 13.60
N LYS A 63 1.59 -3.70 14.60
CA LYS A 63 0.96 -5.03 14.54
C LYS A 63 -0.06 -5.15 13.42
N PHE A 64 -0.82 -4.09 13.17
CA PHE A 64 -1.82 -4.09 12.10
C PHE A 64 -1.13 -4.18 10.74
N GLU A 65 -0.12 -3.35 10.51
CA GLU A 65 0.67 -3.37 9.28
C GLU A 65 1.33 -4.73 9.06
N GLU A 66 1.97 -5.31 10.09
CA GLU A 66 2.64 -6.61 9.99
C GLU A 66 1.65 -7.74 9.67
N ARG A 67 0.46 -7.73 10.28
CA ARG A 67 -0.59 -8.70 9.98
C ARG A 67 -1.07 -8.61 8.54
N ILE A 68 -1.30 -7.41 8.02
CA ILE A 68 -1.72 -7.23 6.62
C ILE A 68 -0.57 -7.60 5.69
N PHE A 69 0.66 -7.21 6.02
CA PHE A 69 1.86 -7.59 5.27
C PHE A 69 2.05 -9.11 5.22
N GLY A 70 1.70 -9.85 6.28
CA GLY A 70 1.77 -11.31 6.30
C GLY A 70 0.58 -12.02 5.66
N CYS A 71 -0.64 -11.51 5.83
CA CYS A 71 -1.86 -12.21 5.44
C CYS A 71 -2.41 -11.82 4.06
N ALA A 72 -2.06 -10.66 3.50
CA ALA A 72 -2.59 -10.25 2.19
C ALA A 72 -2.00 -11.11 1.06
N THR A 73 -2.88 -11.64 0.22
CA THR A 73 -2.54 -12.41 -0.99
C THR A 73 -2.96 -11.59 -2.20
N ASN A 74 -2.27 -11.77 -3.34
CA ASN A 74 -2.58 -11.09 -4.60
C ASN A 74 -3.92 -11.58 -5.18
#